data_AF-A0A956TG13-F1
#
_entry.id   AF-A0A956TG13-F1
#
_cell.length_a   1.000
_cell.length_b   1.000
_cell.length_c   1.000
_cell.angle_alpha   90.00
_cell.angle_beta   90.00
_cell.angle_gamma   90.00
#
_symmetry.space_group_name_H-M   'P 1'
#
loop_
_entity.id
_entity.type
_entity.pdbx_description
1 polymer ?
#
loop_
_entity_poly.entity_id
_entity_poly.type
_entity_poly.pdbx_seq_one_letter_code
_entity_poly.pdbx_strand_id
1 'polypeptide(L)'
;MKIAAATVQPRLAPSHTVVSAYIDGKASGIEKQVLRGIDQFERAYQKADSELTVVVDGQRRSKSSGKQMGALLMAAPLVAGTLVGAVAGAQFGMFAGMALAPVTLLTGYSMYSAASAAPNWEAGARYTIGQGSAPTPVAESGVNRLHDLVVANAKAYPTSRHVIYLSGHGEHDEVAGMKFKDLAATMGDTKVDVTVLDACLTSQLEAMTRLAPWAGVVLASSHVVPAKGLPIEDLFSHKNLAAEDLGDWAASAEKGAFSLAAIDTRALQSELLPSLDKLGGLLSRELESGHRADIRRALARSKSPGWFFTERVDMSSFLDKLEQAPLSEVTQKAVANAKEAMKKTVLHQKNAHSFTFALDRDRNDQTMPPGWRNFLDSADYGRKPLWPY
;
A
#
# COMPACT_ATOMS: atom_id res chain seq x y z
N MET A 1 29.40 22.64 -19.40
CA MET A 1 29.57 21.19 -19.66
C MET A 1 28.17 20.60 -19.76
N LYS A 2 27.68 20.27 -20.97
CA LYS A 2 26.33 19.71 -21.18
C LYS A 2 26.40 18.22 -20.84
N ILE A 3 25.75 17.81 -19.76
CA ILE A 3 25.54 16.39 -19.46
C ILE A 3 24.55 15.90 -20.51
N ALA A 4 25.02 15.11 -21.47
CA ALA A 4 24.15 14.41 -22.39
C ALA A 4 23.25 13.50 -21.55
N ALA A 5 21.93 13.69 -21.65
CA ALA A 5 20.97 12.73 -21.13
C ALA A 5 21.29 11.40 -21.81
N ALA A 6 21.75 10.42 -21.03
CA ALA A 6 21.95 9.08 -21.53
C ALA A 6 20.57 8.57 -21.97
N THR A 7 20.35 8.50 -23.27
CA THR A 7 19.21 7.82 -23.86
C THR A 7 19.36 6.35 -23.48
N VAL A 8 18.65 5.93 -22.44
CA VAL A 8 18.59 4.53 -22.02
C VAL A 8 17.97 3.77 -23.17
N GLN A 9 18.76 2.92 -23.83
CA GLN A 9 18.24 1.94 -24.78
C GLN A 9 17.11 1.15 -24.09
N PRO A 10 16.02 0.83 -24.79
CA PRO A 10 14.99 -0.04 -24.24
C PRO A 10 15.68 -1.32 -23.77
N ARG A 11 15.71 -1.55 -22.46
CA ARG A 11 16.11 -2.85 -21.93
C ARG A 11 15.11 -3.83 -22.51
N LEU A 12 15.58 -4.78 -23.31
CA LEU A 12 14.81 -5.95 -23.71
C LEU A 12 14.03 -6.44 -22.48
N ALA A 13 12.75 -6.76 -22.65
CA ALA A 13 11.93 -7.29 -21.56
C ALA A 13 12.74 -8.38 -20.82
N PRO A 14 12.92 -8.26 -19.49
CA PRO A 14 13.68 -9.24 -18.75
C PRO A 14 13.00 -10.61 -18.92
N SER A 15 13.77 -11.61 -19.30
CA SER A 15 13.27 -12.97 -19.52
C SER A 15 12.82 -13.67 -18.23
N HIS A 16 12.98 -13.01 -17.07
CA HIS A 16 12.70 -13.58 -15.76
C HIS A 16 12.30 -12.50 -14.77
N THR A 17 11.29 -12.78 -13.95
CA THR A 17 10.81 -11.93 -12.86
C THR A 17 11.00 -12.62 -11.51
N VAL A 18 11.53 -11.88 -10.54
CA VAL A 18 11.71 -12.35 -9.16
C VAL A 18 10.89 -11.50 -8.21
N VAL A 19 10.02 -12.15 -7.46
CA VAL A 19 9.13 -11.53 -6.48
C VAL A 19 9.65 -11.80 -5.08
N SER A 20 9.99 -10.72 -4.38
CA SER A 20 10.23 -10.68 -2.94
C SER A 20 8.91 -10.34 -2.24
N ALA A 21 8.15 -11.37 -1.85
CA ALA A 21 6.83 -11.20 -1.25
C ALA A 21 6.92 -11.16 0.28
N TYR A 22 6.52 -10.05 0.89
CA TYR A 22 6.38 -9.94 2.35
C TYR A 22 4.90 -9.99 2.73
N ILE A 23 4.53 -11.01 3.50
CA ILE A 23 3.16 -11.31 3.91
C ILE A 23 3.01 -11.08 5.42
N ASP A 24 2.15 -10.13 5.80
CA ASP A 24 1.73 -9.95 7.18
C ASP A 24 0.59 -10.90 7.56
N GLY A 25 0.95 -12.16 7.77
CA GLY A 25 0.07 -13.18 8.34
C GLY A 25 -0.27 -12.98 9.83
N LYS A 26 0.09 -11.84 10.45
CA LYS A 26 -0.42 -11.43 11.77
C LYS A 26 -1.51 -10.36 11.66
N ALA A 27 -1.85 -9.88 10.46
CA ALA A 27 -2.90 -8.91 10.20
C ALA A 27 -4.27 -9.44 10.67
N SER A 28 -4.64 -9.12 11.90
CA SER A 28 -5.89 -9.60 12.51
C SER A 28 -7.09 -9.15 11.69
N GLY A 29 -8.06 -10.04 11.50
CA GLY A 29 -9.26 -9.80 10.69
C GLY A 29 -9.09 -10.10 9.19
N ILE A 30 -7.86 -10.17 8.67
CA ILE A 30 -7.59 -10.52 7.27
C ILE A 30 -6.53 -11.63 7.08
N GLU A 31 -6.09 -12.29 8.17
CA GLU A 31 -5.03 -13.31 8.15
C GLU A 31 -5.24 -14.39 7.08
N LYS A 32 -6.43 -15.01 7.02
CA LYS A 32 -6.72 -16.06 6.04
C LYS A 32 -6.53 -15.56 4.61
N GLN A 33 -6.79 -14.29 4.40
CA GLN A 33 -6.77 -13.67 3.09
C GLN A 33 -5.36 -13.31 2.63
N VAL A 34 -4.58 -12.68 3.50
CA VAL A 34 -3.16 -12.41 3.22
C VAL A 34 -2.43 -13.73 2.97
N LEU A 35 -2.72 -14.78 3.75
CA LEU A 35 -2.13 -16.11 3.56
C LEU A 35 -2.56 -16.81 2.27
N ARG A 36 -3.77 -16.55 1.74
CA ARG A 36 -4.18 -17.04 0.40
C ARG A 36 -3.33 -16.46 -0.72
N GLY A 37 -2.58 -15.38 -0.48
CA GLY A 37 -1.59 -14.87 -1.42
C GLY A 37 -0.58 -15.94 -1.82
N ILE A 38 -0.18 -16.83 -0.90
CA ILE A 38 0.76 -17.93 -1.17
C ILE A 38 0.16 -18.89 -2.19
N ASP A 39 -1.07 -19.35 -2.00
CA ASP A 39 -1.75 -20.26 -2.94
C ASP A 39 -1.90 -19.60 -4.33
N GLN A 40 -2.14 -18.29 -4.37
CA GLN A 40 -2.21 -17.54 -5.64
C GLN A 40 -0.84 -17.45 -6.31
N PHE A 41 0.24 -17.23 -5.55
CA PHE A 41 1.60 -17.28 -6.09
C PHE A 41 1.99 -18.67 -6.60
N GLU A 42 1.58 -19.74 -5.91
CA GLU A 42 1.78 -21.12 -6.40
C GLU A 42 1.10 -21.34 -7.75
N ARG A 43 -0.15 -20.87 -7.90
CA ARG A 43 -0.87 -20.96 -9.18
C ARG A 43 -0.27 -20.07 -10.26
N ALA A 44 0.22 -18.88 -9.93
CA ALA A 44 0.92 -18.01 -10.86
C ALA A 44 2.23 -18.67 -11.34
N TYR A 45 3.03 -19.17 -10.41
CA TYR A 45 4.28 -19.89 -10.68
C TYR A 45 4.08 -21.09 -11.60
N GLN A 46 3.06 -21.92 -11.35
CA GLN A 46 2.73 -23.08 -12.19
C GLN A 46 2.36 -22.69 -13.63
N LYS A 47 1.81 -21.49 -13.85
CA LYS A 47 1.41 -20.98 -15.17
C LYS A 47 2.53 -20.22 -15.89
N ALA A 48 3.58 -19.82 -15.18
CA ALA A 48 4.62 -18.92 -15.69
C ALA A 48 5.81 -19.63 -16.35
N ASP A 49 5.76 -20.96 -16.53
CA ASP A 49 6.75 -21.77 -17.28
C ASP A 49 8.23 -21.38 -17.04
N SER A 50 8.63 -21.28 -15.77
CA SER A 50 9.97 -20.88 -15.29
C SER A 50 10.35 -19.39 -15.38
N GLU A 51 9.51 -18.50 -15.91
CA GLU A 51 9.75 -17.04 -15.99
C GLU A 51 9.53 -16.30 -14.66
N LEU A 52 9.07 -17.01 -13.63
CA LEU A 52 8.72 -16.45 -12.33
C LEU A 52 9.45 -17.20 -11.22
N THR A 53 10.16 -16.46 -10.37
CA THR A 53 10.58 -16.94 -9.05
C THR A 53 9.88 -16.13 -7.99
N VAL A 54 9.29 -16.80 -7.00
CA VAL A 54 8.66 -16.13 -5.86
C VAL A 54 9.27 -16.66 -4.58
N VAL A 55 9.79 -15.74 -3.78
CA VAL A 55 10.29 -16.02 -2.44
C VAL A 55 9.44 -15.22 -1.46
N VAL A 56 8.73 -15.95 -0.62
CA VAL A 56 7.82 -15.43 0.39
C VAL A 56 8.53 -15.38 1.73
N ASP A 57 8.41 -14.25 2.41
CA ASP A 57 8.82 -14.09 3.79
C ASP A 57 7.79 -13.24 4.56
N GLY A 58 8.04 -13.00 5.85
CA GLY A 58 7.21 -12.11 6.66
C GLY A 58 6.88 -12.66 8.03
N GLN A 59 5.73 -12.28 8.56
CA GLN A 59 5.31 -12.68 9.90
C GLN A 59 4.03 -13.49 9.86
N ARG A 60 3.94 -14.49 10.74
CA ARG A 60 2.79 -15.38 10.82
C ARG A 60 2.63 -15.88 12.25
N ARG A 61 1.40 -16.15 12.68
CA ARG A 61 1.14 -16.93 13.88
C ARG A 61 1.52 -18.40 13.63
N SER A 62 2.10 -19.08 14.62
CA SER A 62 2.42 -20.50 14.45
C SER A 62 1.12 -21.30 14.24
N LYS A 63 1.16 -22.28 13.32
CA LYS A 63 0.00 -23.15 13.04
C LYS A 63 -0.52 -23.83 14.30
N SER A 64 0.39 -24.28 15.16
CA SER A 64 0.07 -24.93 16.44
C SER A 64 -0.63 -23.96 17.40
N SER A 65 -0.13 -22.73 17.55
CA SER A 65 -0.76 -21.72 18.40
C SER A 65 -2.16 -21.33 17.88
N GLY A 66 -2.33 -21.18 16.56
CA GLY A 66 -3.63 -20.90 15.96
C GLY A 66 -4.64 -22.04 16.17
N LYS A 67 -4.20 -23.30 16.00
CA LYS A 67 -5.03 -24.49 16.29
C LYS A 67 -5.38 -24.60 17.77
N GLN A 68 -4.41 -24.37 18.67
CA GLN A 68 -4.62 -24.40 20.11
C GLN A 68 -5.59 -23.31 20.56
N MET A 69 -5.40 -22.06 20.11
CA MET A 69 -6.30 -20.95 20.43
C MET A 69 -7.71 -21.18 19.86
N GLY A 70 -7.80 -21.66 18.61
CA GLY A 70 -9.07 -22.02 18.00
C GLY A 70 -9.79 -23.15 18.76
N ALA A 71 -9.07 -24.21 19.12
CA ALA A 71 -9.60 -25.31 19.92
C ALA A 71 -10.02 -24.85 21.33
N LEU A 72 -9.23 -24.00 21.98
CA LEU A 72 -9.54 -23.42 23.29
C LEU A 72 -10.84 -22.58 23.22
N LEU A 73 -10.96 -21.71 22.23
CA LEU A 73 -12.17 -20.90 22.02
C LEU A 73 -13.39 -21.75 21.65
N MET A 74 -13.21 -22.86 20.94
CA MET A 74 -14.28 -23.82 20.65
C MET A 74 -14.69 -24.64 21.89
N ALA A 75 -13.76 -24.88 22.82
CA ALA A 75 -14.02 -25.59 24.08
C ALA A 75 -14.52 -24.66 25.21
N ALA A 76 -14.29 -23.35 25.10
CA ALA A 76 -14.68 -22.33 26.06
C ALA A 76 -16.18 -22.21 26.40
N PRO A 77 -17.15 -22.53 25.51
CA PRO A 77 -18.58 -22.46 25.85
C PRO A 77 -18.98 -23.32 27.05
N LEU A 78 -18.26 -24.43 27.29
CA LEU A 78 -18.50 -25.32 28.43
C LEU A 78 -17.91 -24.78 29.75
N VAL A 79 -16.99 -23.81 29.69
CA VAL A 79 -16.27 -23.27 30.87
C VAL A 79 -16.73 -21.83 31.21
N ALA A 80 -17.25 -21.08 30.23
CA ALA A 80 -17.81 -19.75 30.48
C ALA A 80 -19.08 -19.80 31.37
N GLY A 81 -19.83 -20.90 31.31
CA GLY A 81 -20.97 -21.13 32.22
C GLY A 81 -20.57 -21.34 33.69
N THR A 82 -19.37 -21.87 33.95
CA THR A 82 -18.90 -22.15 35.32
C THR A 82 -18.13 -20.98 35.93
N LEU A 83 -17.40 -20.19 35.14
CA LEU A 83 -16.63 -19.03 35.62
C LEU A 83 -17.48 -17.76 35.82
N VAL A 84 -18.47 -17.49 34.97
CA VAL A 84 -19.35 -16.32 35.13
C VAL A 84 -20.39 -16.55 36.26
N GLY A 85 -20.79 -17.80 36.49
CA GLY A 85 -21.66 -18.18 37.62
C GLY A 85 -21.03 -17.96 39.00
N ALA A 86 -19.69 -18.00 39.10
CA ALA A 86 -18.96 -17.81 40.36
C ALA A 86 -18.73 -16.32 40.72
N VAL A 87 -18.72 -15.42 39.74
CA VAL A 87 -18.33 -14.00 39.95
C VAL A 87 -19.54 -13.04 39.89
N ALA A 88 -20.59 -13.36 39.12
CA ALA A 88 -21.72 -12.44 38.90
C ALA A 88 -22.96 -12.71 39.79
N GLY A 89 -22.94 -13.74 40.63
CA GLY A 89 -24.15 -14.24 41.30
C GLY A 89 -25.10 -14.92 40.31
N ALA A 90 -25.81 -15.95 40.78
CA ALA A 90 -26.58 -16.90 39.96
C ALA A 90 -27.69 -16.29 39.07
N GLN A 91 -27.99 -15.00 39.18
CA GLN A 91 -29.13 -14.36 38.51
C GLN A 91 -28.81 -13.69 37.16
N PHE A 92 -27.54 -13.40 36.84
CA PHE A 92 -27.15 -12.77 35.55
C PHE A 92 -26.19 -13.60 34.67
N GLY A 93 -25.59 -14.67 35.21
CA GLY A 93 -24.56 -15.43 34.49
C GLY A 93 -25.04 -16.27 33.30
N MET A 94 -26.29 -16.74 33.33
CA MET A 94 -26.79 -17.65 32.29
C MET A 94 -27.11 -16.92 30.97
N PHE A 95 -27.55 -15.65 31.04
CA PHE A 95 -27.87 -14.85 29.84
C PHE A 95 -26.62 -14.26 29.17
N ALA A 96 -25.60 -13.84 29.94
CA ALA A 96 -24.33 -13.36 29.39
C ALA A 96 -23.51 -14.50 28.74
N GLY A 97 -23.54 -15.71 29.33
CA GLY A 97 -22.87 -16.89 28.76
C GLY A 97 -23.49 -17.37 27.44
N MET A 98 -24.83 -17.32 27.31
CA MET A 98 -25.51 -17.71 26.06
C MET A 98 -25.31 -16.71 24.92
N ALA A 99 -25.11 -15.42 25.19
CA ALA A 99 -24.85 -14.43 24.15
C ALA A 99 -23.42 -14.51 23.58
N LEU A 100 -22.44 -14.92 24.40
CA LEU A 100 -21.02 -14.97 24.02
C LEU A 100 -20.55 -16.34 23.50
N ALA A 101 -21.23 -17.43 23.87
CA ALA A 101 -20.91 -18.78 23.39
C ALA A 101 -20.94 -18.92 21.85
N PRO A 102 -21.94 -18.38 21.12
CA PRO A 102 -21.95 -18.44 19.65
C PRO A 102 -20.80 -17.66 19.04
N VAL A 103 -20.48 -16.48 19.59
CA VAL A 103 -19.39 -15.61 19.09
C VAL A 103 -18.03 -16.27 19.30
N THR A 104 -17.79 -16.87 20.46
CA THR A 104 -16.54 -17.57 20.77
C THR A 104 -16.38 -18.85 19.94
N LEU A 105 -17.45 -19.64 19.74
CA LEU A 105 -17.45 -20.80 18.84
C LEU A 105 -17.15 -20.41 17.39
N LEU A 106 -17.82 -19.39 16.86
CA LEU A 106 -17.59 -18.92 15.49
C LEU A 106 -16.17 -18.36 15.32
N THR A 107 -15.69 -17.62 16.30
CA THR A 107 -14.31 -17.10 16.31
C THR A 107 -13.31 -18.25 16.38
N GLY A 108 -13.50 -19.21 17.29
CA GLY A 108 -12.65 -20.39 17.44
C GLY A 108 -12.62 -21.26 16.19
N TYR A 109 -13.78 -21.52 15.57
CA TYR A 109 -13.89 -22.26 14.32
C TYR A 109 -13.20 -21.53 13.16
N SER A 110 -13.38 -20.21 13.05
CA SER A 110 -12.71 -19.42 12.01
C SER A 110 -11.18 -19.43 12.18
N MET A 111 -10.67 -19.32 13.41
CA MET A 111 -9.23 -19.44 13.70
C MET A 111 -8.69 -20.84 13.42
N TYR A 112 -9.40 -21.89 13.85
CA TYR A 112 -8.98 -23.28 13.64
C TYR A 112 -8.99 -23.66 12.15
N SER A 113 -10.06 -23.30 11.43
CA SER A 113 -10.18 -23.55 9.99
C SER A 113 -9.13 -22.76 9.20
N ALA A 114 -8.87 -21.49 9.57
CA ALA A 114 -7.79 -20.71 8.97
C ALA A 114 -6.43 -21.37 9.21
N ALA A 115 -6.12 -21.78 10.44
CA ALA A 115 -4.85 -22.44 10.76
C ALA A 115 -4.66 -23.79 10.05
N SER A 116 -5.76 -24.53 9.82
CA SER A 116 -5.74 -25.84 9.18
C SER A 116 -5.67 -25.77 7.65
N ALA A 117 -6.33 -24.78 7.05
CA ALA A 117 -6.30 -24.54 5.60
C ALA A 117 -5.09 -23.72 5.14
N ALA A 118 -4.29 -23.19 6.07
CA ALA A 118 -3.23 -22.28 5.72
C ALA A 118 -2.01 -23.00 5.11
N PRO A 119 -1.35 -22.37 4.12
CA PRO A 119 -0.27 -22.92 3.31
C PRO A 119 0.91 -23.42 4.15
N ASN A 120 1.78 -24.25 3.55
CA ASN A 120 2.93 -24.90 4.20
C ASN A 120 4.07 -23.97 4.63
N TRP A 121 3.89 -22.66 4.52
CA TRP A 121 4.80 -21.65 5.05
C TRP A 121 4.78 -21.60 6.59
N GLU A 122 5.92 -21.78 7.24
CA GLU A 122 6.02 -21.77 8.71
C GLU A 122 6.35 -20.39 9.27
N ALA A 123 5.99 -20.14 10.53
CA ALA A 123 6.38 -18.92 11.23
C ALA A 123 7.91 -18.89 11.39
N GLY A 124 8.55 -17.80 10.97
CA GLY A 124 10.02 -17.70 11.01
C GLY A 124 10.74 -18.43 9.86
N ALA A 125 10.02 -18.93 8.86
CA ALA A 125 10.63 -19.48 7.65
C ALA A 125 10.52 -18.50 6.48
N ARG A 126 11.49 -18.58 5.57
CA ARG A 126 11.40 -18.10 4.19
C ARG A 126 10.91 -19.26 3.32
N TYR A 127 9.97 -19.01 2.44
CA TYR A 127 9.36 -20.03 1.57
C TYR A 127 9.56 -19.68 0.11
N THR A 128 10.35 -20.50 -0.58
CA THR A 128 10.50 -20.36 -2.03
C THR A 128 9.48 -21.27 -2.72
N ILE A 129 8.63 -20.68 -3.54
CA ILE A 129 7.57 -21.40 -4.24
C ILE A 129 8.19 -22.50 -5.12
N GLY A 130 7.68 -23.73 -5.00
CA GLY A 130 8.20 -24.91 -5.68
C GLY A 130 9.44 -25.55 -5.06
N GLN A 131 10.11 -24.90 -4.10
CA GLN A 131 11.34 -25.40 -3.47
C GLN A 131 11.20 -25.66 -1.96
N GLY A 132 10.18 -25.11 -1.30
CA GLY A 132 9.90 -25.37 0.11
C GLY A 132 10.38 -24.28 1.06
N SER A 133 10.33 -24.59 2.35
CA SER A 133 10.66 -23.66 3.44
C SER A 133 12.10 -23.85 3.91
N ALA A 134 12.79 -22.75 4.20
CA ALA A 134 14.05 -22.69 4.92
C ALA A 134 13.94 -21.71 6.09
N PRO A 135 14.72 -21.86 7.18
CA PRO A 135 14.76 -20.85 8.24
C PRO A 135 15.08 -19.47 7.67
N THR A 136 14.40 -18.43 8.17
CA THR A 136 14.77 -17.06 7.80
C THR A 136 16.15 -16.72 8.41
N PRO A 137 17.06 -16.07 7.67
CA PRO A 137 18.34 -15.62 8.23
C PRO A 137 18.17 -14.50 9.27
N VAL A 138 17.10 -13.73 9.18
CA VAL A 138 16.83 -12.56 10.03
C VAL A 138 15.68 -12.88 11.00
N ALA A 139 16.02 -13.05 12.27
CA ALA A 139 15.06 -13.42 13.31
C ALA A 139 13.95 -12.36 13.53
N GLU A 140 14.27 -11.09 13.33
CA GLU A 140 13.33 -9.97 13.49
C GLU A 140 12.36 -9.89 12.31
N SER A 141 11.08 -9.63 12.57
CA SER A 141 10.09 -9.31 11.53
C SER A 141 10.21 -7.86 11.06
N GLY A 142 9.55 -7.52 9.95
CA GLY A 142 9.44 -6.15 9.46
C GLY A 142 10.53 -5.81 8.45
N VAL A 143 10.98 -4.55 8.47
CA VAL A 143 11.74 -3.94 7.38
C VAL A 143 13.09 -4.64 7.14
N ASN A 144 13.81 -5.01 8.21
CA ASN A 144 15.10 -5.71 8.07
C ASN A 144 14.99 -7.05 7.34
N ARG A 145 13.89 -7.78 7.58
CA ARG A 145 13.63 -9.06 6.95
C ARG A 145 13.19 -8.93 5.49
N LEU A 146 12.42 -7.89 5.18
CA LEU A 146 12.14 -7.52 3.79
C LEU A 146 13.44 -7.15 3.06
N HIS A 147 14.28 -6.31 3.67
CA HIS A 147 15.55 -5.88 3.07
C HIS A 147 16.46 -7.07 2.77
N ASP A 148 16.66 -7.99 3.73
CA ASP A 148 17.43 -9.21 3.52
C ASP A 148 16.87 -10.07 2.38
N LEU A 149 15.54 -10.24 2.33
CA LEU A 149 14.87 -10.98 1.25
C LEU A 149 15.19 -10.37 -0.12
N VAL A 150 15.08 -9.05 -0.25
CA VAL A 150 15.31 -8.34 -1.51
C VAL A 150 16.79 -8.42 -1.92
N VAL A 151 17.71 -8.20 -1.00
CA VAL A 151 19.16 -8.29 -1.26
C VAL A 151 19.56 -9.72 -1.66
N ALA A 152 19.03 -10.73 -0.98
CA ALA A 152 19.29 -12.13 -1.32
C ALA A 152 18.80 -12.47 -2.74
N ASN A 153 17.60 -12.01 -3.10
CA ASN A 153 17.04 -12.22 -4.44
C ASN A 153 17.81 -11.45 -5.52
N ALA A 154 18.19 -10.19 -5.26
CA ALA A 154 19.03 -9.40 -6.16
C ALA A 154 20.39 -10.06 -6.43
N LYS A 155 20.98 -10.67 -5.40
CA LYS A 155 22.24 -11.41 -5.54
C LYS A 155 22.06 -12.71 -6.34
N ALA A 156 20.97 -13.45 -6.10
CA ALA A 156 20.72 -14.72 -6.78
C ALA A 156 20.31 -14.53 -8.25
N TYR A 157 19.66 -13.42 -8.58
CA TYR A 157 19.06 -13.16 -9.90
C TYR A 157 19.38 -11.75 -10.42
N PRO A 158 20.66 -11.40 -10.64
CA PRO A 158 21.10 -10.02 -10.86
C PRO A 158 20.61 -9.36 -12.17
N THR A 159 20.10 -10.15 -13.13
CA THR A 159 19.62 -9.67 -14.43
C THR A 159 18.10 -9.71 -14.56
N SER A 160 17.39 -10.11 -13.51
CA SER A 160 15.94 -10.26 -13.53
C SER A 160 15.20 -8.96 -13.21
N ARG A 161 13.91 -8.91 -13.52
CA ARG A 161 13.02 -7.89 -12.96
C ARG A 161 12.82 -8.17 -11.47
N HIS A 162 13.07 -7.18 -10.63
CA HIS A 162 12.86 -7.29 -9.19
C HIS A 162 11.55 -6.63 -8.78
N VAL A 163 10.67 -7.44 -8.20
CA VAL A 163 9.36 -7.02 -7.71
C VAL A 163 9.31 -7.19 -6.20
N ILE A 164 8.92 -6.16 -5.47
CA ILE A 164 8.49 -6.27 -4.08
C ILE A 164 6.97 -6.38 -4.05
N TYR A 165 6.44 -7.34 -3.30
CA TYR A 165 5.02 -7.48 -3.06
C TYR A 165 4.73 -7.44 -1.57
N LEU A 166 4.05 -6.39 -1.09
CA LEU A 166 3.72 -6.22 0.33
C LEU A 166 2.22 -6.43 0.51
N SER A 167 1.84 -7.42 1.32
CA SER A 167 0.44 -7.74 1.60
C SER A 167 0.15 -7.74 3.10
N GLY A 168 -0.91 -7.04 3.49
CA GLY A 168 -1.31 -6.87 4.88
C GLY A 168 -2.25 -5.70 5.07
N HIS A 169 -2.36 -5.22 6.31
CA HIS A 169 -3.04 -3.96 6.57
C HIS A 169 -2.25 -2.81 5.93
N GLY A 170 -2.99 -1.79 5.51
CA GLY A 170 -2.41 -0.57 4.97
C GLY A 170 -3.10 0.62 5.58
N GLU A 171 -2.28 1.60 5.93
CA GLU A 171 -2.70 2.90 6.39
C GLU A 171 -1.68 3.94 5.87
N HIS A 172 -1.97 5.23 6.05
CA HIS A 172 -1.22 6.34 5.46
C HIS A 172 0.30 6.26 5.67
N ASP A 173 0.78 5.80 6.83
CA ASP A 173 2.18 5.75 7.21
C ASP A 173 2.74 4.33 7.27
N GLU A 174 1.94 3.30 6.98
CA GLU A 174 2.35 1.90 7.09
C GLU A 174 1.75 0.97 6.04
N VAL A 175 2.50 -0.11 5.77
CA VAL A 175 2.07 -1.22 4.94
C VAL A 175 2.58 -2.52 5.52
N ALA A 176 1.72 -3.53 5.62
CA ALA A 176 2.05 -4.85 6.14
C ALA A 176 2.78 -4.80 7.51
N GLY A 177 2.36 -3.89 8.38
CA GLY A 177 2.94 -3.66 9.70
C GLY A 177 4.30 -2.96 9.71
N MET A 178 4.71 -2.35 8.60
CA MET A 178 5.97 -1.61 8.46
C MET A 178 5.70 -0.14 8.17
N LYS A 179 6.32 0.76 8.92
CA LYS A 179 6.22 2.20 8.66
C LYS A 179 6.99 2.57 7.39
N PHE A 180 6.42 3.43 6.53
CA PHE A 180 7.08 3.91 5.32
C PHE A 180 8.39 4.66 5.60
N LYS A 181 8.49 5.34 6.75
CA LYS A 181 9.73 5.99 7.19
C LYS A 181 10.86 4.98 7.39
N ASP A 182 10.56 3.84 8.02
CA ASP A 182 11.54 2.80 8.29
C ASP A 182 11.93 2.07 7.00
N LEU A 183 10.96 1.86 6.10
CA LEU A 183 11.21 1.37 4.74
C LEU A 183 12.16 2.30 3.99
N ALA A 184 11.91 3.61 3.97
CA ALA A 184 12.78 4.58 3.30
C ALA A 184 14.21 4.58 3.88
N ALA A 185 14.35 4.51 5.20
CA ALA A 185 15.65 4.49 5.87
C ALA A 185 16.45 3.21 5.57
N THR A 186 15.78 2.07 5.45
CA THR A 186 16.45 0.76 5.28
C THR A 186 16.66 0.39 3.82
N MET A 187 15.71 0.74 2.94
CA MET A 187 15.72 0.33 1.53
C MET A 187 16.40 1.33 0.60
N GLY A 188 16.84 2.50 1.08
CA GLY A 188 17.29 3.63 0.26
C GLY A 188 18.34 3.29 -0.82
N ASP A 189 19.20 2.32 -0.55
CA ASP A 189 20.26 1.87 -1.46
C ASP A 189 19.85 0.67 -2.34
N THR A 190 18.69 0.08 -2.10
CA THR A 190 18.20 -1.14 -2.75
C THR A 190 17.18 -0.81 -3.83
N LYS A 191 17.63 -0.74 -5.09
CA LYS A 191 16.74 -0.45 -6.22
C LYS A 191 15.91 -1.67 -6.60
N VAL A 192 14.61 -1.48 -6.78
CA VAL A 192 13.68 -2.50 -7.31
C VAL A 192 12.84 -1.90 -8.44
N ASP A 193 12.49 -2.73 -9.42
CA ASP A 193 11.76 -2.26 -10.60
C ASP A 193 10.31 -1.90 -10.24
N VAL A 194 9.62 -2.78 -9.51
CA VAL A 194 8.22 -2.58 -9.14
C VAL A 194 7.96 -2.91 -7.68
N THR A 195 7.16 -2.09 -7.01
CA THR A 195 6.63 -2.34 -5.68
C THR A 195 5.10 -2.39 -5.74
N VAL A 196 4.53 -3.52 -5.35
CA VAL A 196 3.08 -3.73 -5.27
C VAL A 196 2.65 -3.65 -3.81
N LEU A 197 1.77 -2.70 -3.52
CA LEU A 197 1.17 -2.52 -2.20
C LEU A 197 -0.25 -3.12 -2.22
N ASP A 198 -0.34 -4.41 -1.89
CA ASP A 198 -1.61 -5.12 -1.67
C ASP A 198 -2.15 -4.78 -0.27
N ALA A 199 -2.48 -3.51 -0.09
CA ALA A 199 -2.87 -2.93 1.18
C ALA A 199 -3.75 -1.68 0.98
N CYS A 200 -4.57 -1.37 1.97
CA CYS A 200 -5.51 -0.25 1.93
C CYS A 200 -4.81 1.11 2.02
N LEU A 201 -5.36 2.12 1.36
CA LEU A 201 -5.04 3.54 1.60
C LEU A 201 -3.56 3.91 1.41
N THR A 202 -2.78 3.18 0.63
CA THR A 202 -1.34 3.40 0.44
C THR A 202 -1.01 4.34 -0.73
N SER A 203 -1.96 4.61 -1.63
CA SER A 203 -1.75 5.54 -2.77
C SER A 203 -1.87 7.00 -2.35
N GLN A 204 -0.88 7.45 -1.58
CA GLN A 204 -0.77 8.81 -1.05
C GLN A 204 0.58 9.40 -1.41
N LEU A 205 0.64 10.70 -1.69
CA LEU A 205 1.87 11.42 -2.05
C LEU A 205 2.96 11.22 -0.99
N GLU A 206 2.59 11.26 0.28
CA GLU A 206 3.46 11.09 1.45
C GLU A 206 4.11 9.69 1.45
N ALA A 207 3.34 8.65 1.17
CA ALA A 207 3.88 7.29 1.01
C ALA A 207 4.81 7.22 -0.22
N MET A 208 4.37 7.77 -1.36
CA MET A 208 5.15 7.68 -2.59
C MET A 208 6.49 8.41 -2.51
N THR A 209 6.57 9.57 -1.84
CA THR A 209 7.85 10.29 -1.67
C THR A 209 8.87 9.48 -0.86
N ARG A 210 8.42 8.61 0.04
CA ARG A 210 9.26 7.71 0.85
C ARG A 210 9.69 6.45 0.09
N LEU A 211 8.86 5.99 -0.85
CA LEU A 211 9.15 4.83 -1.71
C LEU A 211 10.00 5.20 -2.93
N ALA A 212 9.84 6.42 -3.45
CA ALA A 212 10.45 6.86 -4.69
C ALA A 212 11.99 6.77 -4.75
N PRO A 213 12.74 6.92 -3.64
CA PRO A 213 14.18 6.75 -3.68
C PRO A 213 14.62 5.35 -4.08
N TRP A 214 13.80 4.31 -3.96
CA TRP A 214 14.24 2.92 -4.13
C TRP A 214 13.31 2.04 -4.98
N ALA A 215 12.03 2.37 -5.09
CA ALA A 215 11.11 1.71 -6.02
C ALA A 215 11.16 2.39 -7.40
N GLY A 216 10.99 1.65 -8.51
CA GLY A 216 10.86 2.20 -9.85
C GLY A 216 9.42 2.61 -10.18
N VAL A 217 8.48 1.65 -10.12
CA VAL A 217 7.03 1.89 -10.20
C VAL A 217 6.35 1.37 -8.94
N VAL A 218 5.35 2.09 -8.45
CA VAL A 218 4.53 1.65 -7.31
C VAL A 218 3.09 1.43 -7.76
N LEU A 219 2.56 0.23 -7.51
CA LEU A 219 1.14 -0.08 -7.61
C LEU A 219 0.50 0.05 -6.24
N ALA A 220 -0.48 0.94 -6.10
CA ALA A 220 -1.12 1.23 -4.81
C ALA A 220 -2.61 1.59 -4.96
N SER A 221 -3.36 1.46 -3.87
CA SER A 221 -4.77 1.85 -3.80
C SER A 221 -4.98 3.00 -2.82
N SER A 222 -5.79 3.99 -3.19
CA SER A 222 -6.23 5.05 -2.27
C SER A 222 -7.46 4.64 -1.44
N HIS A 223 -8.14 3.56 -1.82
CA HIS A 223 -9.30 2.99 -1.13
C HIS A 223 -8.93 1.72 -0.38
N VAL A 224 -9.91 1.23 0.37
CA VAL A 224 -9.88 -0.13 0.93
C VAL A 224 -9.68 -1.12 -0.21
N VAL A 225 -8.70 -2.01 -0.07
CA VAL A 225 -8.55 -3.16 -0.95
C VAL A 225 -9.47 -4.26 -0.38
N PRO A 226 -10.39 -4.82 -1.18
CA PRO A 226 -11.20 -5.96 -0.77
C PRO A 226 -10.34 -7.05 -0.15
N ALA A 227 -10.90 -7.77 0.82
CA ALA A 227 -10.16 -8.80 1.54
C ALA A 227 -9.61 -9.90 0.60
N LYS A 228 -10.06 -10.06 -0.64
CA LYS A 228 -9.44 -10.99 -1.59
C LYS A 228 -7.99 -10.61 -1.98
N GLY A 229 -7.61 -9.34 -1.81
CA GLY A 229 -6.36 -8.77 -2.29
C GLY A 229 -6.38 -8.53 -3.81
N LEU A 230 -5.25 -8.06 -4.32
CA LEU A 230 -4.99 -7.92 -5.76
C LEU A 230 -4.93 -9.30 -6.44
N PRO A 231 -5.31 -9.41 -7.74
CA PRO A 231 -5.33 -10.68 -8.45
C PRO A 231 -3.91 -11.11 -8.83
N ILE A 232 -3.19 -11.75 -7.91
CA ILE A 232 -1.79 -12.19 -8.09
C ILE A 232 -1.62 -13.04 -9.36
N GLU A 233 -2.56 -13.94 -9.65
CA GLU A 233 -2.49 -14.80 -10.84
C GLU A 233 -2.55 -14.00 -12.15
N ASP A 234 -3.34 -12.93 -12.18
CA ASP A 234 -3.45 -12.07 -13.36
C ASP A 234 -2.18 -11.20 -13.45
N LEU A 235 -1.77 -10.58 -12.33
CA LEU A 235 -0.56 -9.79 -12.21
C LEU A 235 0.67 -10.55 -12.72
N PHE A 236 0.87 -11.79 -12.32
CA PHE A 236 2.06 -12.57 -12.70
C PHE A 236 1.76 -13.61 -13.78
N SER A 237 0.80 -13.33 -14.67
CA SER A 237 0.56 -14.14 -15.87
C SER A 237 1.68 -13.95 -16.91
N HIS A 238 1.93 -14.95 -17.76
CA HIS A 238 2.93 -14.90 -18.83
C HIS A 238 2.84 -13.62 -19.67
N LYS A 239 1.62 -13.16 -20.02
CA LYS A 239 1.42 -11.91 -20.75
C LYS A 239 2.05 -10.71 -20.04
N ASN A 240 1.90 -10.64 -18.72
CA ASN A 240 2.34 -9.51 -17.91
C ASN A 240 3.80 -9.59 -17.49
N LEU A 241 4.34 -10.80 -17.31
CA LEU A 241 5.78 -11.01 -17.09
C LEU A 241 6.59 -10.50 -18.28
N ALA A 242 6.09 -10.73 -19.50
CA ALA A 242 6.68 -10.23 -20.75
C ALA A 242 6.36 -8.76 -21.07
N ALA A 243 5.50 -8.08 -20.28
CA ALA A 243 5.10 -6.70 -20.59
C ALA A 243 6.25 -5.73 -20.42
N GLU A 244 6.52 -4.92 -21.45
CA GLU A 244 7.45 -3.79 -21.39
C GLU A 244 6.81 -2.55 -20.74
N ASP A 245 5.51 -2.36 -20.98
CA ASP A 245 4.73 -1.27 -20.38
C ASP A 245 4.15 -1.69 -19.02
N LEU A 246 4.64 -1.05 -17.96
CA LEU A 246 4.20 -1.30 -16.59
C LEU A 246 2.78 -0.75 -16.31
N GLY A 247 2.27 0.15 -17.16
CA GLY A 247 0.88 0.61 -17.12
C GLY A 247 -0.10 -0.49 -17.53
N ASP A 248 0.22 -1.24 -18.59
CA ASP A 248 -0.55 -2.42 -19.00
C ASP A 248 -0.51 -3.53 -17.95
N TRP A 249 0.64 -3.71 -17.31
CA TRP A 249 0.76 -4.62 -16.18
C TRP A 249 -0.15 -4.20 -15.03
N ALA A 250 -0.20 -2.91 -14.70
CA ALA A 250 -1.09 -2.40 -13.66
C ALA A 250 -2.57 -2.60 -13.98
N ALA A 251 -2.95 -2.49 -15.26
CA ALA A 251 -4.33 -2.71 -15.70
C ALA A 251 -4.85 -4.11 -15.32
N SER A 252 -3.99 -5.12 -15.24
CA SER A 252 -4.43 -6.46 -14.82
C SER A 252 -4.83 -6.55 -13.34
N ALA A 253 -4.36 -5.62 -12.51
CA ALA A 253 -4.71 -5.56 -11.09
C ALA A 253 -6.02 -4.81 -10.81
N GLU A 254 -6.59 -4.10 -11.79
CA GLU A 254 -7.77 -3.25 -11.57
C GLU A 254 -8.95 -3.99 -10.94
N LYS A 255 -9.17 -5.26 -11.31
CA LYS A 255 -10.29 -6.07 -10.79
C LYS A 255 -10.18 -6.33 -9.28
N GLY A 256 -8.99 -6.21 -8.71
CA GLY A 256 -8.71 -6.48 -7.30
C GLY A 256 -9.02 -5.34 -6.34
N ALA A 257 -9.09 -4.10 -6.81
CA ALA A 257 -9.19 -2.93 -5.93
C ALA A 257 -10.27 -1.95 -6.39
N PHE A 258 -10.91 -1.22 -5.47
CA PHE A 258 -11.87 -0.17 -5.86
C PHE A 258 -11.19 0.98 -6.61
N SER A 259 -9.94 1.28 -6.25
CA SER A 259 -9.04 2.21 -6.94
C SER A 259 -7.67 1.58 -7.11
N LEU A 260 -6.95 1.95 -8.15
CA LEU A 260 -5.58 1.52 -8.37
C LEU A 260 -4.86 2.60 -9.16
N ALA A 261 -3.64 2.94 -8.73
CA ALA A 261 -2.71 3.75 -9.50
C ALA A 261 -1.39 3.01 -9.67
N ALA A 262 -0.77 3.16 -10.84
CA ALA A 262 0.64 2.85 -11.07
C ALA A 262 1.41 4.17 -11.21
N ILE A 263 2.41 4.34 -10.35
CA ILE A 263 3.11 5.61 -10.16
C ILE A 263 4.57 5.41 -10.54
N ASP A 264 5.03 6.10 -11.59
CA ASP A 264 6.45 6.19 -11.94
C ASP A 264 7.16 7.12 -10.94
N THR A 265 7.98 6.52 -10.10
CA THR A 265 8.68 7.24 -9.03
C THR A 265 9.77 8.18 -9.54
N ARG A 266 10.33 7.91 -10.73
CA ARG A 266 11.34 8.79 -11.33
C ARG A 266 10.66 10.05 -11.83
N ALA A 267 9.55 9.92 -12.57
CA ALA A 267 8.74 11.06 -12.98
C ALA A 267 8.17 11.82 -11.77
N LEU A 268 7.77 11.11 -10.71
CA LEU A 268 7.39 11.72 -9.44
C LEU A 268 8.51 12.64 -8.93
N GLN A 269 9.73 12.13 -8.81
CA GLN A 269 10.89 12.87 -8.28
C GLN A 269 11.35 14.01 -9.18
N SER A 270 11.46 13.77 -10.50
CA SER A 270 12.05 14.73 -11.44
C SER A 270 11.06 15.75 -11.98
N GLU A 271 9.76 15.46 -11.95
CA GLU A 271 8.73 16.31 -12.56
C GLU A 271 7.67 16.77 -11.55
N LEU A 272 6.97 15.83 -10.90
CA LEU A 272 5.81 16.18 -10.07
C LEU A 272 6.23 16.88 -8.77
N LEU A 273 7.18 16.35 -8.02
CA LEU A 273 7.62 16.96 -6.75
C LEU A 273 8.16 18.39 -6.94
N PRO A 274 9.03 18.70 -7.92
CA PRO A 274 9.44 20.07 -8.19
C PRO A 274 8.28 20.98 -8.64
N SER A 275 7.32 20.45 -9.39
CA SER A 275 6.14 21.21 -9.81
C SER A 275 5.23 21.54 -8.63
N LEU A 276 5.04 20.59 -7.71
CA LEU A 276 4.30 20.79 -6.47
C LEU A 276 5.03 21.73 -5.50
N ASP A 277 6.36 21.71 -5.47
CA ASP A 277 7.16 22.67 -4.69
C ASP A 277 6.84 24.12 -5.12
N LYS A 278 6.97 24.36 -6.42
CA LYS A 278 6.69 25.68 -7.00
C LYS A 278 5.23 26.08 -6.81
N LEU A 279 4.31 25.17 -7.07
CA LEU A 279 2.88 25.43 -6.90
C LEU A 279 2.53 25.73 -5.44
N GLY A 280 3.02 24.94 -4.49
CA GLY A 280 2.74 25.15 -3.07
C GLY A 280 3.27 26.50 -2.56
N GLY A 281 4.48 26.90 -2.98
CA GLY A 281 5.02 28.23 -2.66
C GLY A 281 4.16 29.38 -3.22
N LEU A 282 3.55 29.19 -4.39
CA LEU A 282 2.61 30.16 -4.97
C LEU A 282 1.27 30.16 -4.22
N LEU A 283 0.68 28.99 -3.98
CA LEU A 283 -0.59 28.86 -3.25
C LEU A 283 -0.49 29.46 -1.84
N SER A 284 0.65 29.34 -1.17
CA SER A 284 0.89 29.97 0.14
C SER A 284 0.75 31.49 0.06
N ARG A 285 1.34 32.13 -0.97
CA ARG A 285 1.21 33.58 -1.20
C ARG A 285 -0.20 33.99 -1.59
N GLU A 286 -0.90 33.17 -2.36
CA GLU A 286 -2.30 33.41 -2.73
C GLU A 286 -3.23 33.38 -1.50
N LEU A 287 -2.96 32.49 -0.54
CA LEU A 287 -3.68 32.45 0.75
C LEU A 287 -3.50 33.77 1.53
N GLU A 288 -2.30 34.34 1.54
CA GLU A 288 -1.98 35.62 2.19
C GLU A 288 -2.56 36.83 1.43
N SER A 289 -2.68 36.73 0.11
CA SER A 289 -3.13 37.81 -0.77
C SER A 289 -4.65 37.90 -0.93
N GLY A 290 -5.43 37.12 -0.16
CA GLY A 290 -6.89 37.19 -0.14
C GLY A 290 -7.62 36.10 -0.95
N HIS A 291 -6.92 35.20 -1.63
CA HIS A 291 -7.53 34.11 -2.41
C HIS A 291 -7.87 32.85 -1.58
N ARG A 292 -7.90 32.97 -0.25
CA ARG A 292 -8.22 31.87 0.66
C ARG A 292 -9.57 31.21 0.37
N ALA A 293 -10.60 32.00 0.05
CA ALA A 293 -11.93 31.48 -0.26
C ALA A 293 -11.92 30.61 -1.53
N ASP A 294 -11.14 31.00 -2.55
CA ASP A 294 -11.07 30.27 -3.82
C ASP A 294 -10.32 28.95 -3.67
N ILE A 295 -9.19 28.94 -2.95
CA ILE A 295 -8.43 27.72 -2.65
C ILE A 295 -9.27 26.77 -1.78
N ARG A 296 -9.95 27.31 -0.75
CA ARG A 296 -10.89 26.54 0.09
C ARG A 296 -12.00 25.91 -0.74
N ARG A 297 -12.57 26.66 -1.69
CA ARG A 297 -13.60 26.18 -2.60
C ARG A 297 -13.08 25.09 -3.52
N ALA A 298 -11.85 25.22 -4.02
CA ALA A 298 -11.20 24.19 -4.81
C ALA A 298 -11.04 22.90 -3.99
N LEU A 299 -10.52 22.98 -2.77
CA LEU A 299 -10.42 21.85 -1.84
C LEU A 299 -11.78 21.22 -1.55
N ALA A 300 -12.80 22.03 -1.20
CA ALA A 300 -14.16 21.55 -0.92
C ALA A 300 -14.77 20.77 -2.09
N ARG A 301 -14.54 21.25 -3.33
CA ARG A 301 -15.06 20.63 -4.57
C ARG A 301 -14.20 19.48 -5.08
N SER A 302 -13.03 19.26 -4.51
CA SER A 302 -12.13 18.19 -4.92
C SER A 302 -12.67 16.83 -4.50
N LYS A 303 -12.34 15.80 -5.25
CA LYS A 303 -12.70 14.43 -4.92
C LYS A 303 -11.91 13.90 -3.71
N SER A 304 -12.43 12.85 -3.08
CA SER A 304 -11.75 12.12 -2.01
C SER A 304 -12.19 10.66 -1.97
N PRO A 305 -11.33 9.73 -1.54
CA PRO A 305 -11.70 8.33 -1.31
C PRO A 305 -12.55 8.07 -0.04
N GLY A 306 -12.66 9.05 0.88
CA GLY A 306 -13.38 8.89 2.15
C GLY A 306 -14.86 9.30 2.09
N TRP A 307 -15.69 8.68 2.95
CA TRP A 307 -17.12 9.01 3.07
C TRP A 307 -17.33 10.10 4.15
N PHE A 308 -17.52 11.35 3.71
CA PHE A 308 -17.66 12.58 4.51
C PHE A 308 -16.47 12.90 5.46
N PHE A 309 -16.14 14.18 5.67
CA PHE A 309 -15.09 14.64 6.62
C PHE A 309 -13.69 14.01 6.48
N THR A 310 -13.28 13.73 5.26
CA THR A 310 -11.98 13.16 4.92
C THR A 310 -10.83 14.19 5.02
N GLU A 311 -9.68 13.73 5.46
CA GLU A 311 -8.41 14.47 5.49
C GLU A 311 -7.65 14.35 4.16
N ARG A 312 -8.09 13.43 3.29
CA ARG A 312 -7.43 13.10 2.03
C ARG A 312 -8.13 13.73 0.85
N VAL A 313 -7.35 14.24 -0.08
CA VAL A 313 -7.84 14.89 -1.29
C VAL A 313 -7.21 14.21 -2.51
N ASP A 314 -8.02 13.92 -3.53
CA ASP A 314 -7.51 13.44 -4.81
C ASP A 314 -6.73 14.54 -5.51
N MET A 315 -5.46 14.26 -5.84
CA MET A 315 -4.52 15.25 -6.36
C MET A 315 -4.98 15.80 -7.72
N SER A 316 -5.36 14.90 -8.64
CA SER A 316 -5.79 15.31 -9.99
C SER A 316 -7.03 16.20 -9.91
N SER A 317 -8.02 15.79 -9.14
CA SER A 317 -9.23 16.57 -8.94
C SER A 317 -8.96 17.91 -8.27
N PHE A 318 -8.01 18.01 -7.35
CA PHE A 318 -7.66 19.30 -6.74
C PHE A 318 -7.03 20.24 -7.73
N LEU A 319 -6.08 19.75 -8.53
CA LEU A 319 -5.46 20.54 -9.59
C LEU A 319 -6.50 21.01 -10.62
N ASP A 320 -7.47 20.17 -10.98
CA ASP A 320 -8.58 20.56 -11.87
C ASP A 320 -9.46 21.67 -11.28
N LYS A 321 -9.67 21.68 -9.95
CA LYS A 321 -10.44 22.74 -9.29
C LYS A 321 -9.64 24.02 -9.10
N LEU A 322 -8.33 23.93 -8.90
CA LEU A 322 -7.46 25.11 -8.87
C LEU A 322 -7.36 25.80 -10.22
N GLU A 323 -7.34 25.04 -11.33
CA GLU A 323 -7.31 25.60 -12.69
C GLU A 323 -8.53 26.48 -12.99
N GLN A 324 -9.65 26.20 -12.32
CA GLN A 324 -10.91 26.95 -12.45
C GLN A 324 -11.05 28.10 -11.46
N ALA A 325 -10.14 28.22 -10.48
CA ALA A 325 -10.19 29.24 -9.45
C ALA A 325 -9.64 30.58 -9.98
N PRO A 326 -10.14 31.74 -9.53
CA PRO A 326 -9.62 33.04 -9.93
C PRO A 326 -8.30 33.37 -9.20
N LEU A 327 -7.24 32.62 -9.51
CA LEU A 327 -5.87 32.80 -9.01
C LEU A 327 -5.05 33.65 -9.99
N SER A 328 -3.88 34.14 -9.56
CA SER A 328 -2.98 34.87 -10.46
C SER A 328 -2.52 34.02 -11.66
N GLU A 329 -2.18 34.67 -12.77
CA GLU A 329 -1.72 33.99 -13.99
C GLU A 329 -0.47 33.12 -13.74
N VAL A 330 0.43 33.57 -12.87
CA VAL A 330 1.64 32.83 -12.50
C VAL A 330 1.28 31.54 -11.77
N THR A 331 0.32 31.60 -10.84
CA THR A 331 -0.20 30.43 -10.14
C THR A 331 -0.93 29.50 -11.10
N GLN A 332 -1.74 30.04 -12.01
CA GLN A 332 -2.45 29.23 -13.01
C GLN A 332 -1.50 28.45 -13.92
N LYS A 333 -0.41 29.08 -14.36
CA LYS A 333 0.64 28.39 -15.13
C LYS A 333 1.31 27.29 -14.30
N ALA A 334 1.51 27.49 -13.00
CA ALA A 334 2.05 26.46 -12.12
C ALA A 334 1.08 25.29 -11.91
N VAL A 335 -0.22 25.54 -11.82
CA VAL A 335 -1.27 24.49 -11.79
C VAL A 335 -1.21 23.65 -13.06
N ALA A 336 -1.19 24.28 -14.24
CA ALA A 336 -1.09 23.58 -15.52
C ALA A 336 0.17 22.71 -15.62
N ASN A 337 1.32 23.22 -15.16
CA ASN A 337 2.57 22.46 -15.12
C ASN A 337 2.48 21.24 -14.17
N ALA A 338 1.91 21.42 -12.97
CA ALA A 338 1.70 20.32 -12.03
C ALA A 338 0.76 19.25 -12.58
N LYS A 339 -0.30 19.65 -13.31
CA LYS A 339 -1.21 18.73 -14.01
C LYS A 339 -0.47 17.90 -15.07
N GLU A 340 0.39 18.54 -15.85
CA GLU A 340 1.15 17.83 -16.88
C GLU A 340 2.18 16.86 -16.26
N ALA A 341 2.89 17.30 -15.22
CA ALA A 341 3.79 16.43 -14.47
C ALA A 341 3.06 15.23 -13.83
N MET A 342 1.84 15.47 -13.32
CA MET A 342 0.98 14.43 -12.75
C MET A 342 0.59 13.36 -13.79
N LYS A 343 0.22 13.77 -15.02
CA LYS A 343 -0.11 12.84 -16.11
C LYS A 343 1.06 11.92 -16.49
N LYS A 344 2.28 12.44 -16.46
CA LYS A 344 3.49 11.64 -16.72
C LYS A 344 3.86 10.73 -15.56
N THR A 345 3.54 11.15 -14.34
CA THR A 345 3.84 10.40 -13.12
C THR A 345 2.90 9.23 -12.92
N VAL A 346 1.61 9.37 -13.26
CA VAL A 346 0.61 8.31 -13.13
C VAL A 346 0.45 7.56 -14.45
N LEU A 347 1.19 6.45 -14.57
CA LEU A 347 1.19 5.58 -15.76
C LEU A 347 -0.18 4.94 -16.01
N HIS A 348 -0.88 4.61 -14.93
CA HIS A 348 -2.18 3.99 -14.99
C HIS A 348 -3.04 4.43 -13.81
N GLN A 349 -4.33 4.65 -14.06
CA GLN A 349 -5.31 4.91 -13.02
C GLN A 349 -6.63 4.21 -13.37
N LYS A 350 -7.13 3.39 -12.45
CA LYS A 350 -8.44 2.75 -12.59
C LYS A 350 -9.58 3.78 -12.59
N ASN A 351 -9.45 4.79 -11.73
CA ASN A 351 -10.44 5.85 -11.59
C ASN A 351 -9.81 7.17 -11.11
N ALA A 352 -10.59 8.25 -11.23
CA ALA A 352 -10.23 9.63 -10.89
C ALA A 352 -10.09 9.91 -9.37
N HIS A 353 -9.82 8.88 -8.56
CA HIS A 353 -9.61 8.99 -7.11
C HIS A 353 -8.38 8.20 -6.66
N SER A 354 -7.48 7.80 -7.58
CA SER A 354 -6.50 6.76 -7.32
C SER A 354 -5.17 7.26 -6.74
N PHE A 355 -4.94 8.58 -6.67
CA PHE A 355 -3.73 9.16 -6.05
C PHE A 355 -4.07 10.40 -5.22
N THR A 356 -3.73 10.36 -3.94
CA THR A 356 -4.20 11.34 -2.95
C THR A 356 -3.07 12.04 -2.20
N PHE A 357 -3.38 13.11 -1.49
CA PHE A 357 -2.53 13.72 -0.47
C PHE A 357 -3.36 14.04 0.78
N ALA A 358 -2.71 14.17 1.94
CA ALA A 358 -3.34 14.53 3.20
C ALA A 358 -3.22 16.05 3.50
N LEU A 359 -4.20 16.62 4.19
CA LEU A 359 -4.25 18.07 4.49
C LEU A 359 -3.52 18.46 5.79
N ASP A 360 -3.44 17.54 6.74
CA ASP A 360 -2.97 17.78 8.10
C ASP A 360 -1.77 16.92 8.49
N ARG A 361 -1.58 15.80 7.81
CA ARG A 361 -0.51 14.84 8.08
C ARG A 361 0.78 15.24 7.37
N ASP A 362 1.90 14.89 8.00
CA ASP A 362 3.22 14.93 7.37
C ASP A 362 3.63 16.30 6.81
N ARG A 363 3.05 17.39 7.35
CA ARG A 363 3.48 18.77 7.06
C ARG A 363 4.96 19.01 7.44
N ASN A 364 5.50 18.17 8.31
CA ASN A 364 6.90 18.18 8.73
C ASN A 364 7.77 17.11 8.03
N ASP A 365 7.21 16.34 7.08
CA ASP A 365 7.98 15.30 6.41
C ASP A 365 8.97 15.90 5.42
N GLN A 366 10.26 15.65 5.65
CA GLN A 366 11.33 16.17 4.82
C GLN A 366 11.37 15.57 3.41
N THR A 367 10.67 14.45 3.17
CA THR A 367 10.53 13.89 1.82
C THR A 367 9.55 14.69 0.95
N MET A 368 8.70 15.52 1.57
CA MET A 368 7.74 16.38 0.86
C MET A 368 8.38 17.72 0.48
N PRO A 369 8.03 18.28 -0.70
CA PRO A 369 8.62 19.54 -1.15
C PRO A 369 8.31 20.71 -0.20
N PRO A 370 9.30 21.56 0.15
CA PRO A 370 9.12 22.67 1.09
C PRO A 370 7.97 23.60 0.75
N GLY A 371 7.81 24.00 -0.51
CA GLY A 371 6.72 24.86 -0.94
C GLY A 371 5.35 24.20 -0.76
N TRP A 372 5.24 22.88 -0.98
CA TRP A 372 4.01 22.14 -0.73
C TRP A 372 3.69 22.05 0.76
N ARG A 373 4.69 21.80 1.61
CA ARG A 373 4.54 21.82 3.07
C ARG A 373 4.05 23.16 3.58
N ASN A 374 4.68 24.25 3.14
CA ASN A 374 4.27 25.62 3.47
C ASN A 374 2.82 25.90 3.06
N PHE A 375 2.37 25.36 1.92
CA PHE A 375 0.98 25.48 1.50
C PHE A 375 0.04 24.75 2.46
N LEU A 376 0.33 23.50 2.82
CA LEU A 376 -0.49 22.73 3.75
C LEU A 376 -0.54 23.39 5.14
N ASP A 377 0.58 23.93 5.60
CA ASP A 377 0.67 24.70 6.85
C ASP A 377 -0.19 25.98 6.79
N SER A 378 -0.06 26.77 5.72
CA SER A 378 -0.77 28.04 5.55
C SER A 378 -2.28 27.86 5.32
N ALA A 379 -2.65 26.76 4.66
CA ALA A 379 -4.04 26.40 4.43
C ALA A 379 -4.75 26.04 5.75
N ASP A 380 -4.00 25.50 6.71
CA ASP A 380 -4.42 25.13 8.06
C ASP A 380 -5.73 24.34 8.11
N TYR A 381 -5.90 23.44 7.14
CA TYR A 381 -7.06 22.56 7.10
C TYR A 381 -6.71 21.23 7.77
N GLY A 382 -7.30 21.00 8.95
CA GLY A 382 -7.32 19.67 9.56
C GLY A 382 -8.14 18.66 8.75
N ARG A 383 -9.11 19.15 7.96
CA ARG A 383 -10.05 18.32 7.18
C ARG A 383 -10.49 19.05 5.93
N LYS A 384 -10.95 18.29 4.94
CA LYS A 384 -11.52 18.86 3.72
C LYS A 384 -12.72 19.77 4.08
N PRO A 385 -12.77 21.03 3.62
CA PRO A 385 -13.87 21.94 3.92
C PRO A 385 -15.21 21.40 3.40
N LEU A 386 -16.26 21.49 4.23
CA LEU A 386 -17.59 20.96 3.90
C LEU A 386 -18.37 21.82 2.90
N TRP A 387 -18.13 23.14 2.91
CA TRP A 387 -18.95 24.10 2.21
C TRP A 387 -18.09 25.05 1.35
N PRO A 388 -18.48 25.29 0.07
CA PRO A 388 -17.73 26.10 -0.89
C PRO A 388 -17.92 27.63 -0.74
N TYR A 389 -18.59 28.07 0.34
CA TYR A 389 -19.06 29.44 0.52
C TYR A 389 -18.02 30.31 1.23
#